data_AF-A0A930MU13-F1
#
_entry.id   AF-A0A930MU13-F1
#
_cell.length_a   1.000
_cell.length_b   1.000
_cell.length_c   1.000
_cell.angle_alpha   90.00
_cell.angle_beta   90.00
_cell.angle_gamma   90.00
#
_symmetry.space_group_name_H-M   'P 1'
#
loop_
_entity.id
_entity.type
_entity.pdbx_description
1 polymer ?
#
loop_
_entity_poly.entity_id
_entity_poly.type
_entity_poly.pdbx_seq_one_letter_code
_entity_poly.pdbx_strand_id
1 'polypeptide(L)'
;QTGQSNDASVAYRKADETREGGSEEALYRLAMLYSRLGKHSEQIAVVKSIESKYPSSRYRAELLYRRGRSELLLGKTNEALKTLTDVQRLYPASEYAPTALLEKALLEGNQGKEEASINTYKQLISLYPDSSEAENALSDLRAIYSERNALDEYASYVRSLGRKIGKQPEDEAHLSFISIESKVRRGEQGTTALLERYLQDYPKSADRLSAQRLLIKQYLNEGRSLDALKHISEARAVAKGEDAIALALEEGDLYKTLGRTTDAYNSYQSAYKAAEGTKVYSLTAGMKLLRLSEAKNVVGDLSVANALLSRSDLTEEQRAELTLLKGKLYQRAGQT
;
A
#
# COMPACT_ATOMS: atom_id res chain seq x y z
N GLN A 1 -28.88 19.55 25.96
CA GLN A 1 -29.07 19.38 24.50
C GLN A 1 -30.30 18.52 24.13
N THR A 2 -30.68 17.52 24.93
CA THR A 2 -31.83 16.63 24.67
C THR A 2 -33.21 17.32 24.77
N GLY A 3 -33.42 18.23 25.74
CA GLY A 3 -34.69 18.95 25.91
C GLY A 3 -35.10 19.82 24.70
N GLN A 4 -34.19 20.71 24.27
CA GLN A 4 -34.41 21.59 23.10
C GLN A 4 -34.63 20.80 21.78
N SER A 5 -34.05 19.60 21.69
CA SER A 5 -34.24 18.73 20.53
C SER A 5 -35.62 18.07 20.51
N ASN A 6 -36.19 17.75 21.68
CA ASN A 6 -37.57 17.25 21.76
C ASN A 6 -38.57 18.35 21.40
N ASP A 7 -38.37 19.56 21.92
CA ASP A 7 -39.24 20.71 21.62
C ASP A 7 -39.23 21.05 20.12
N ALA A 8 -38.06 21.03 19.49
CA ALA A 8 -37.93 21.20 18.04
C ALA A 8 -38.69 20.11 17.25
N SER A 9 -38.62 18.84 17.68
CA SER A 9 -39.33 17.75 17.00
C SER A 9 -40.87 17.88 17.09
N VAL A 10 -41.37 18.43 18.19
CA VAL A 10 -42.80 18.72 18.40
C VAL A 10 -43.22 19.90 17.52
N ALA A 11 -42.41 20.97 17.50
CA ALA A 11 -42.67 22.14 16.68
C ALA A 11 -42.75 21.80 15.17
N TYR A 12 -41.81 21.00 14.66
CA TYR A 12 -41.82 20.60 13.25
C TYR A 12 -43.02 19.72 12.88
N ARG A 13 -43.42 18.77 13.73
CA ARG A 13 -44.64 17.97 13.50
C ARG A 13 -45.89 18.84 13.47
N LYS A 14 -46.03 19.74 14.46
CA LYS A 14 -47.15 20.69 14.50
C LYS A 14 -47.18 21.58 13.25
N ALA A 15 -46.02 21.99 12.73
CA ALA A 15 -45.94 22.80 11.50
C ALA A 15 -46.35 22.03 10.24
N ASP A 16 -46.12 20.71 10.16
CA ASP A 16 -46.65 19.87 9.08
C ASP A 16 -48.17 19.68 9.22
N GLU A 17 -48.68 19.47 10.44
CA GLU A 17 -50.10 19.19 10.69
C GLU A 17 -51.02 20.40 10.52
N THR A 18 -50.53 21.61 10.82
CA THR A 18 -51.36 22.85 10.81
C THR A 18 -51.47 23.51 9.44
N ARG A 19 -50.63 23.14 8.47
CA ARG A 19 -50.63 23.72 7.13
C ARG A 19 -51.46 22.84 6.18
N GLU A 20 -52.40 23.44 5.47
CA GLU A 20 -53.15 22.75 4.41
C GLU A 20 -52.16 22.32 3.30
N GLY A 21 -52.07 21.01 3.06
CA GLY A 21 -51.06 20.41 2.17
C GLY A 21 -49.72 20.04 2.82
N GLY A 22 -49.53 20.32 4.12
CA GLY A 22 -48.32 20.00 4.89
C GLY A 22 -47.16 20.97 4.70
N SER A 23 -46.05 20.72 5.41
CA SER A 23 -44.82 21.50 5.29
C SER A 23 -43.61 20.60 5.00
N GLU A 24 -43.18 20.56 3.73
CA GLU A 24 -41.98 19.85 3.29
C GLU A 24 -40.73 20.29 4.08
N GLU A 25 -40.58 21.61 4.30
CA GLU A 25 -39.45 22.15 5.06
C GLU A 25 -39.45 21.65 6.50
N ALA A 26 -40.63 21.61 7.15
CA ALA A 26 -40.73 21.12 8.52
C ALA A 26 -40.36 19.63 8.60
N LEU A 27 -40.85 18.81 7.68
CA LEU A 27 -40.51 17.39 7.62
C LEU A 27 -39.03 17.16 7.28
N TYR A 28 -38.45 17.94 6.37
CA TYR A 28 -37.01 17.90 6.06
C TYR A 28 -36.18 18.19 7.32
N ARG A 29 -36.48 19.29 8.02
CA ARG A 29 -35.78 19.66 9.27
C ARG A 29 -35.96 18.61 10.37
N LEU A 30 -37.14 17.99 10.44
CA LEU A 30 -37.41 16.88 11.35
C LEU A 30 -36.57 15.65 11.02
N ALA A 31 -36.46 15.28 9.75
CA ALA A 31 -35.59 14.17 9.32
C ALA A 31 -34.12 14.43 9.68
N MET A 32 -33.63 15.66 9.45
CA MET A 32 -32.24 16.04 9.81
C MET A 32 -32.02 16.03 11.33
N LEU A 33 -33.03 16.40 12.11
CA LEU A 33 -32.98 16.32 13.57
C LEU A 33 -32.90 14.87 14.03
N TYR A 34 -33.76 13.98 13.50
CA TYR A 34 -33.72 12.57 13.83
C TYR A 34 -32.40 11.89 13.44
N SER A 35 -31.82 12.27 12.29
CA SER A 35 -30.48 11.82 11.90
C SER A 35 -29.43 12.18 12.95
N ARG A 36 -29.44 13.43 13.45
CA ARG A 36 -28.48 13.91 14.46
C ARG A 36 -28.67 13.28 15.83
N LEU A 37 -29.89 12.87 16.15
CA LEU A 37 -30.23 12.21 17.42
C LEU A 37 -30.02 10.69 17.40
N GLY A 38 -29.56 10.11 16.28
CA GLY A 38 -29.47 8.65 16.12
C GLY A 38 -30.82 7.93 16.03
N LYS A 39 -31.91 8.69 15.85
CA LYS A 39 -33.29 8.17 15.73
C LYS A 39 -33.57 7.72 14.29
N HIS A 40 -32.84 6.69 13.86
CA HIS A 40 -32.81 6.25 12.46
C HIS A 40 -34.14 5.70 11.96
N SER A 41 -34.90 5.00 12.81
CA SER A 41 -36.22 4.47 12.45
C SER A 41 -37.22 5.60 12.20
N GLU A 42 -37.23 6.61 13.06
CA GLU A 42 -38.08 7.79 12.94
C GLU A 42 -37.69 8.64 11.74
N GLN A 43 -36.39 8.81 11.50
CA GLN A 43 -35.89 9.47 10.29
C GLN A 43 -36.42 8.78 9.02
N ILE A 44 -36.30 7.45 8.90
CA ILE A 44 -36.78 6.71 7.73
C ILE A 44 -38.28 6.93 7.53
N ALA A 45 -39.08 6.92 8.60
CA ALA A 45 -40.51 7.15 8.51
C ALA A 45 -40.84 8.56 7.98
N VAL A 46 -40.13 9.59 8.48
CA VAL A 46 -40.29 10.97 8.00
C VAL A 46 -39.86 11.11 6.55
N VAL A 47 -38.73 10.51 6.16
CA VAL A 47 -38.27 10.54 4.76
C VAL A 47 -39.31 9.91 3.83
N LYS A 48 -39.84 8.71 4.16
CA LYS A 48 -40.89 8.06 3.35
C LYS A 48 -42.17 8.91 3.24
N SER A 49 -42.54 9.63 4.30
CA SER A 49 -43.65 10.58 4.27
C SER A 49 -43.39 11.72 3.27
N ILE A 50 -42.17 12.30 3.28
CA ILE A 50 -41.77 13.33 2.31
C ILE A 50 -41.81 12.75 0.88
N GLU A 51 -41.30 11.53 0.69
CA GLU A 51 -41.24 10.88 -0.62
C GLU A 51 -42.63 10.68 -1.26
N SER A 52 -43.65 10.44 -0.43
CA SER A 52 -45.04 10.26 -0.81
C SER A 52 -45.77 11.59 -1.01
N LYS A 53 -45.65 12.52 -0.04
CA LYS A 53 -46.37 13.80 -0.05
C LYS A 53 -45.80 14.82 -1.04
N TYR A 54 -44.48 14.83 -1.26
CA TYR A 54 -43.79 15.84 -2.07
C TYR A 54 -42.99 15.19 -3.21
N PRO A 55 -43.69 14.73 -4.27
CA PRO A 55 -43.04 13.96 -5.31
C PRO A 55 -41.89 14.71 -5.99
N SER A 56 -42.03 16.02 -6.15
CA SER A 56 -41.11 16.94 -6.81
C SER A 56 -40.15 17.68 -5.86
N SER A 57 -39.95 17.16 -4.64
CA SER A 57 -39.03 17.74 -3.65
C SER A 57 -37.63 17.98 -4.24
N ARG A 58 -37.00 19.11 -3.89
CA ARG A 58 -35.60 19.37 -4.24
C ARG A 58 -34.60 18.57 -3.39
N TYR A 59 -35.05 18.03 -2.26
CA TYR A 59 -34.21 17.29 -1.30
C TYR A 59 -34.17 15.79 -1.58
N ARG A 60 -34.76 15.31 -2.68
CA ARG A 60 -34.96 13.88 -2.91
C ARG A 60 -33.68 13.06 -2.90
N ALA A 61 -32.65 13.53 -3.60
CA ALA A 61 -31.36 12.84 -3.66
C ALA A 61 -30.74 12.73 -2.26
N GLU A 62 -30.72 13.83 -1.52
CA GLU A 62 -30.21 13.88 -0.15
C GLU A 62 -31.00 12.96 0.79
N LEU A 63 -32.33 13.07 0.79
CA LEU A 63 -33.19 12.31 1.68
C LEU A 63 -33.12 10.81 1.39
N LEU A 64 -33.05 10.43 0.12
CA LEU A 64 -32.90 9.05 -0.30
C LEU A 64 -31.54 8.48 0.15
N TYR A 65 -30.45 9.23 -0.07
CA TYR A 65 -29.13 8.84 0.41
C TYR A 65 -29.09 8.70 1.94
N ARG A 66 -29.62 9.69 2.66
CA ARG A 66 -29.70 9.67 4.13
C ARG A 66 -30.56 8.51 4.64
N ARG A 67 -31.63 8.16 3.95
CA ARG A 67 -32.43 6.98 4.28
C ARG A 67 -31.61 5.69 4.13
N GLY A 68 -30.83 5.55 3.05
CA GLY A 68 -29.91 4.43 2.87
C GLY A 68 -28.91 4.32 4.02
N ARG A 69 -28.30 5.44 4.43
CA ARG A 69 -27.44 5.52 5.62
C ARG A 69 -28.14 5.05 6.90
N SER A 70 -29.37 5.51 7.14
CA SER A 70 -30.15 5.10 8.31
C SER A 70 -30.50 3.61 8.29
N GLU A 71 -30.78 3.06 7.11
CA GLU A 71 -31.02 1.62 6.92
C GLU A 71 -29.74 0.83 7.27
N LEU A 72 -28.55 1.28 6.86
CA LEU A 72 -27.27 0.68 7.26
C LEU A 72 -27.06 0.68 8.77
N LEU A 73 -27.28 1.83 9.42
CA LEU A 73 -27.10 1.98 10.87
C LEU A 73 -28.07 1.13 11.68
N LEU A 74 -29.18 0.69 11.08
CA LEU A 74 -30.14 -0.25 11.66
C LEU A 74 -29.87 -1.72 11.29
N GLY A 75 -28.79 -2.01 10.56
CA GLY A 75 -28.46 -3.37 10.08
C GLY A 75 -29.36 -3.86 8.95
N LYS A 76 -30.14 -2.97 8.32
CA LYS A 76 -31.04 -3.29 7.19
C LYS A 76 -30.28 -3.24 5.87
N THR A 77 -29.30 -4.13 5.74
CA THR A 77 -28.30 -4.08 4.69
C THR A 77 -28.88 -4.22 3.28
N ASN A 78 -29.88 -5.08 3.09
CA ASN A 78 -30.49 -5.30 1.77
C ASN A 78 -31.34 -4.10 1.33
N GLU A 79 -32.06 -3.49 2.27
CA GLU A 79 -32.82 -2.26 2.06
C GLU A 79 -31.87 -1.11 1.70
N ALA A 80 -30.78 -0.97 2.45
CA ALA A 80 -29.78 0.04 2.17
C ALA A 80 -29.14 -0.11 0.79
N LEU A 81 -28.77 -1.33 0.38
CA LEU A 81 -28.26 -1.59 -0.98
C LEU A 81 -29.24 -1.12 -2.06
N LYS A 82 -30.53 -1.43 -1.88
CA LYS A 82 -31.58 -1.00 -2.81
C LYS A 82 -31.69 0.53 -2.82
N THR A 83 -31.75 1.15 -1.65
CA THR A 83 -31.89 2.60 -1.51
C THR A 83 -30.69 3.35 -2.07
N LEU A 84 -29.46 2.92 -1.80
CA LEU A 84 -28.23 3.52 -2.35
C LEU A 84 -28.14 3.36 -3.87
N THR A 85 -28.56 2.20 -4.41
CA THR A 85 -28.68 1.99 -5.86
C THR A 85 -29.67 2.98 -6.48
N ASP A 86 -30.79 3.24 -5.80
CA ASP A 86 -31.79 4.19 -6.27
C ASP A 86 -31.29 5.64 -6.27
N VAL A 87 -30.38 6.04 -5.37
CA VAL A 87 -29.76 7.38 -5.41
C VAL A 87 -29.08 7.63 -6.75
N GLN A 88 -28.18 6.72 -7.15
CA GLN A 88 -27.46 6.85 -8.42
C GLN A 88 -28.40 6.73 -9.62
N ARG A 89 -29.36 5.79 -9.58
CA ARG A 89 -30.26 5.50 -10.71
C ARG A 89 -31.25 6.65 -10.96
N LEU A 90 -31.79 7.24 -9.91
CA LEU A 90 -32.82 8.28 -10.01
C LEU A 90 -32.23 9.69 -10.05
N TYR A 91 -31.07 9.91 -9.41
CA TYR A 91 -30.44 11.22 -9.27
C TYR A 91 -28.95 11.19 -9.65
N PRO A 92 -28.59 10.76 -10.88
CA PRO A 92 -27.19 10.61 -11.28
C PRO A 92 -26.39 11.92 -11.27
N ALA A 93 -27.04 13.08 -11.43
CA ALA A 93 -26.36 14.38 -11.39
C ALA A 93 -26.20 14.95 -9.96
N SER A 94 -26.68 14.25 -8.92
CA SER A 94 -26.60 14.73 -7.54
C SER A 94 -25.22 14.50 -6.94
N GLU A 95 -24.80 15.38 -6.02
CA GLU A 95 -23.57 15.22 -5.24
C GLU A 95 -23.55 13.94 -4.38
N TYR A 96 -24.73 13.35 -4.11
CA TYR A 96 -24.85 12.13 -3.34
C TYR A 96 -24.67 10.85 -4.16
N ALA A 97 -24.73 10.92 -5.49
CA ALA A 97 -24.64 9.74 -6.33
C ALA A 97 -23.25 9.05 -6.28
N PRO A 98 -22.11 9.78 -6.32
CA PRO A 98 -20.79 9.18 -6.11
C PRO A 98 -20.66 8.54 -4.72
N THR A 99 -21.08 9.26 -3.67
CA THR A 99 -21.04 8.77 -2.29
C THR A 99 -21.90 7.51 -2.10
N ALA A 100 -23.10 7.47 -2.68
CA ALA A 100 -23.97 6.30 -2.62
C ALA A 100 -23.36 5.06 -3.29
N LEU A 101 -22.67 5.22 -4.43
CA LEU A 101 -21.95 4.12 -5.08
C LEU A 101 -20.77 3.63 -4.25
N LEU A 102 -20.00 4.55 -3.63
CA LEU A 102 -18.89 4.18 -2.76
C LEU A 102 -19.38 3.33 -1.58
N GLU A 103 -20.44 3.76 -0.89
CA GLU A 103 -21.03 3.01 0.21
C GLU A 103 -21.60 1.67 -0.21
N LYS A 104 -22.24 1.62 -1.38
CA LYS A 104 -22.73 0.36 -1.96
C LYS A 104 -21.57 -0.62 -2.19
N ALA A 105 -20.46 -0.17 -2.78
CA ALA A 105 -19.30 -1.02 -3.06
C ALA A 105 -18.68 -1.56 -1.77
N LEU A 106 -18.48 -0.71 -0.76
CA LEU A 106 -17.97 -1.11 0.56
C LEU A 106 -18.88 -2.16 1.22
N LEU A 107 -20.19 -1.98 1.11
CA LEU A 107 -21.17 -2.89 1.67
C LEU A 107 -21.21 -4.24 0.97
N GLU A 108 -21.08 -4.25 -0.36
CA GLU A 108 -20.93 -5.49 -1.13
C GLU A 108 -19.67 -6.25 -0.70
N GLY A 109 -18.55 -5.55 -0.49
CA GLY A 109 -17.30 -6.12 0.03
C GLY A 109 -17.49 -6.74 1.43
N ASN A 110 -18.13 -6.01 2.34
CA ASN A 110 -18.45 -6.50 3.70
C ASN A 110 -19.38 -7.72 3.70
N GLN A 111 -20.18 -7.92 2.65
CA GLN A 111 -21.01 -9.11 2.46
C GLN A 111 -20.28 -10.29 1.80
N GLY A 112 -18.97 -10.17 1.55
CA GLY A 112 -18.18 -11.17 0.80
C GLY A 112 -18.50 -11.19 -0.69
N LYS A 113 -19.23 -10.20 -1.22
CA LYS A 113 -19.57 -10.08 -2.65
C LYS A 113 -18.51 -9.25 -3.36
N GLU A 114 -17.27 -9.73 -3.32
CA GLU A 114 -16.11 -8.99 -3.80
C GLU A 114 -16.21 -8.59 -5.28
N GLU A 115 -16.67 -9.49 -6.16
CA GLU A 115 -16.89 -9.16 -7.58
C GLU A 115 -17.95 -8.07 -7.79
N ALA A 116 -19.02 -8.07 -6.99
CA ALA A 116 -20.02 -7.01 -7.05
C ALA A 116 -19.42 -5.66 -6.62
N SER A 117 -18.65 -5.68 -5.52
CA SER A 117 -17.92 -4.52 -5.01
C SER A 117 -17.00 -3.92 -6.07
N ILE A 118 -16.15 -4.75 -6.70
CA ILE A 118 -15.25 -4.34 -7.79
C ILE A 118 -16.05 -3.68 -8.93
N ASN A 119 -17.15 -4.28 -9.35
CA ASN A 119 -17.99 -3.74 -10.43
C ASN A 119 -18.61 -2.38 -10.04
N THR A 120 -19.07 -2.23 -8.79
CA THR A 120 -19.62 -0.96 -8.29
C THR A 120 -18.53 0.12 -8.19
N TYR A 121 -17.32 -0.21 -7.75
CA TYR A 121 -16.18 0.72 -7.77
C TYR A 121 -15.82 1.15 -9.20
N LYS A 122 -15.76 0.21 -10.14
CA LYS A 122 -15.52 0.52 -11.56
C LYS A 122 -16.61 1.41 -12.15
N GLN A 123 -17.87 1.18 -11.76
CA GLN A 123 -19.00 2.02 -12.15
C GLN A 123 -18.84 3.45 -11.61
N LEU A 124 -18.49 3.60 -10.33
CA LEU A 124 -18.23 4.89 -9.69
C LEU A 124 -17.15 5.69 -10.43
N ILE A 125 -15.99 5.07 -10.68
CA ILE A 125 -14.87 5.67 -11.42
C ILE A 125 -15.27 6.08 -12.84
N SER A 126 -16.06 5.26 -13.52
CA SER A 126 -16.51 5.54 -14.90
C SER A 126 -17.49 6.71 -14.98
N LEU A 127 -18.43 6.78 -14.02
CA LEU A 127 -19.49 7.78 -14.03
C LEU A 127 -19.07 9.12 -13.39
N TYR A 128 -18.18 9.09 -12.40
CA TYR A 128 -17.80 10.26 -11.60
C TYR A 128 -16.27 10.39 -11.46
N PRO A 129 -15.52 10.42 -12.58
CA PRO A 129 -14.06 10.32 -12.55
C PRO A 129 -13.34 11.44 -11.78
N ASP A 130 -13.98 12.61 -11.64
CA ASP A 130 -13.42 13.80 -10.98
C ASP A 130 -13.82 13.90 -9.49
N SER A 131 -14.55 12.91 -8.94
CA SER A 131 -14.99 12.95 -7.54
C SER A 131 -13.96 12.34 -6.59
N SER A 132 -13.91 12.83 -5.36
CA SER A 132 -13.07 12.25 -4.30
C SER A 132 -13.40 10.77 -4.04
N GLU A 133 -14.66 10.37 -4.26
CA GLU A 133 -15.08 8.98 -4.15
C GLU A 133 -14.47 8.09 -5.24
N ALA A 134 -14.21 8.60 -6.45
CA ALA A 134 -13.51 7.85 -7.48
C ALA A 134 -12.03 7.63 -7.11
N GLU A 135 -11.39 8.59 -6.44
CA GLU A 135 -10.03 8.42 -5.90
C GLU A 135 -10.01 7.35 -4.79
N ASN A 136 -10.98 7.39 -3.87
CA ASN A 136 -11.14 6.36 -2.85
C ASN A 136 -11.39 4.98 -3.48
N ALA A 137 -12.27 4.92 -4.49
CA ALA A 137 -12.56 3.68 -5.23
C ALA A 137 -11.31 3.09 -5.91
N LEU A 138 -10.42 3.93 -6.45
CA LEU A 138 -9.16 3.45 -7.01
C LEU A 138 -8.25 2.86 -5.93
N SER A 139 -8.16 3.51 -4.77
CA SER A 139 -7.40 3.00 -3.63
C SER A 139 -7.95 1.66 -3.12
N ASP A 140 -9.27 1.55 -2.97
CA ASP A 140 -9.93 0.33 -2.53
C ASP A 140 -9.74 -0.80 -3.55
N LEU A 141 -9.90 -0.52 -4.84
CA LEU A 141 -9.60 -1.50 -5.90
C LEU A 141 -8.14 -1.97 -5.84
N ARG A 142 -7.19 -1.05 -5.61
CA ARG A 142 -5.77 -1.42 -5.47
C ARG A 142 -5.57 -2.40 -4.30
N ALA A 143 -6.22 -2.17 -3.17
CA ALA A 143 -6.14 -3.06 -2.02
C ALA A 143 -6.70 -4.46 -2.36
N ILE A 144 -7.90 -4.52 -2.95
CA ILE A 144 -8.54 -5.78 -3.37
C ILE A 144 -7.64 -6.56 -4.35
N TYR A 145 -7.13 -5.90 -5.38
CA TYR A 145 -6.23 -6.54 -6.35
C TYR A 145 -4.88 -6.94 -5.75
N SER A 146 -4.40 -6.24 -4.73
CA SER A 146 -3.19 -6.61 -3.99
C SER A 146 -3.40 -7.91 -3.20
N GLU A 147 -4.51 -8.04 -2.49
CA GLU A 147 -4.86 -9.25 -1.73
C GLU A 147 -5.00 -10.48 -2.64
N ARG A 148 -5.47 -10.26 -3.88
CA ARG A 148 -5.56 -11.30 -4.92
C ARG A 148 -4.23 -11.62 -5.62
N ASN A 149 -3.13 -10.94 -5.30
CA ASN A 149 -1.88 -10.99 -6.07
C ASN A 149 -2.08 -10.68 -7.57
N ALA A 150 -3.03 -9.80 -7.89
CA ALA A 150 -3.48 -9.45 -9.25
C ALA A 150 -3.30 -7.95 -9.56
N LEU A 151 -2.18 -7.36 -9.11
CA LEU A 151 -1.88 -5.94 -9.37
C LEU A 151 -1.62 -5.64 -10.86
N ASP A 152 -1.36 -6.65 -11.67
CA ASP A 152 -1.30 -6.53 -13.13
C ASP A 152 -2.68 -6.27 -13.76
N GLU A 153 -3.74 -6.88 -13.23
CA GLU A 153 -5.12 -6.57 -13.62
C GLU A 153 -5.51 -5.16 -13.20
N TYR A 154 -5.19 -4.77 -11.96
CA TYR A 154 -5.36 -3.38 -11.50
C TYR A 154 -4.64 -2.40 -12.43
N ALA A 155 -3.37 -2.65 -12.74
CA ALA A 155 -2.60 -1.78 -13.62
C ALA A 155 -3.19 -1.69 -15.03
N SER A 156 -3.69 -2.81 -15.57
CA SER A 156 -4.39 -2.83 -16.86
C SER A 156 -5.70 -2.04 -16.82
N TYR A 157 -6.46 -2.17 -15.74
CA TYR A 157 -7.68 -1.38 -15.53
C TYR A 157 -7.36 0.12 -15.46
N VAL A 158 -6.40 0.54 -14.64
CA VAL A 158 -6.03 1.96 -14.53
C VAL A 158 -5.47 2.51 -15.85
N ARG A 159 -4.78 1.72 -16.66
CA ARG A 159 -4.40 2.10 -18.04
C ARG A 159 -5.61 2.33 -18.93
N SER A 160 -6.63 1.48 -18.84
CA SER A 160 -7.85 1.59 -19.66
C SER A 160 -8.64 2.88 -19.42
N LEU A 161 -8.47 3.50 -18.24
CA LEU A 161 -9.10 4.79 -17.90
C LEU A 161 -8.49 5.97 -18.67
N GLY A 162 -7.26 5.82 -19.18
CA GLY A 162 -6.58 6.87 -19.94
C GLY A 162 -6.44 8.17 -19.16
N ARG A 163 -6.75 9.31 -19.80
CA ARG A 163 -6.74 10.65 -19.19
C ARG A 163 -8.00 10.99 -18.39
N LYS A 164 -8.99 10.09 -18.31
CA LYS A 164 -10.27 10.37 -17.61
C LYS A 164 -10.07 10.58 -16.12
N ILE A 165 -9.08 9.92 -15.53
CA ILE A 165 -8.56 10.25 -14.21
C ILE A 165 -7.22 10.91 -14.45
N GLY A 166 -7.05 12.16 -14.01
CA GLY A 166 -5.92 13.01 -14.35
C GLY A 166 -4.57 12.35 -14.06
N LYS A 167 -3.97 11.69 -15.06
CA LYS A 167 -2.71 10.96 -14.90
C LYS A 167 -1.49 11.85 -15.03
N GLN A 168 -0.53 11.65 -14.14
CA GLN A 168 0.85 12.11 -14.28
C GLN A 168 1.73 10.96 -14.84
N PRO A 169 2.83 11.25 -15.57
CA PRO A 169 3.74 10.23 -16.11
C PRO A 169 4.35 9.28 -15.07
N GLU A 170 4.50 9.73 -13.82
CA GLU A 170 5.00 8.94 -12.69
C GLU A 170 4.07 7.75 -12.34
N ASP A 171 2.79 7.85 -12.68
CA ASP A 171 1.83 6.77 -12.52
C ASP A 171 2.18 5.58 -13.42
N GLU A 172 2.63 5.80 -14.66
CA GLU A 172 2.85 4.68 -15.60
C GLU A 172 4.07 3.84 -15.26
N ALA A 173 5.14 4.46 -14.78
CA ALA A 173 6.30 3.74 -14.27
C ALA A 173 5.92 2.89 -13.05
N HIS A 174 5.10 3.42 -12.15
CA HIS A 174 4.62 2.67 -10.99
C HIS A 174 3.69 1.52 -11.40
N LEU A 175 2.71 1.77 -12.27
CA LEU A 175 1.78 0.76 -12.79
C LEU A 175 2.52 -0.35 -13.56
N SER A 176 3.58 -0.01 -14.27
CA SER A 176 4.44 -1.00 -14.94
C SER A 176 5.16 -1.87 -13.93
N PHE A 177 5.74 -1.27 -12.88
CA PHE A 177 6.44 -2.01 -11.83
C PHE A 177 5.52 -2.98 -11.08
N ILE A 178 4.39 -2.50 -10.53
CA ILE A 178 3.49 -3.35 -9.74
C ILE A 178 2.89 -4.51 -10.57
N SER A 179 2.73 -4.29 -11.87
CA SER A 179 2.31 -5.34 -12.81
C SER A 179 3.37 -6.42 -12.94
N ILE A 180 4.63 -6.03 -13.16
CA ILE A 180 5.76 -6.99 -13.25
C ILE A 180 5.94 -7.70 -11.92
N GLU A 181 5.89 -6.98 -10.80
CA GLU A 181 6.05 -7.53 -9.46
C GLU A 181 4.98 -8.59 -9.14
N SER A 182 3.71 -8.35 -9.51
CA SER A 182 2.63 -9.32 -9.38
C SER A 182 2.89 -10.59 -10.20
N LYS A 183 3.38 -10.46 -11.45
CA LYS A 183 3.78 -11.60 -12.28
C LYS A 183 4.95 -12.38 -11.69
N VAL A 184 5.94 -11.69 -11.11
CA VAL A 184 7.06 -12.31 -10.38
C VAL A 184 6.54 -13.11 -9.18
N ARG A 185 5.64 -12.55 -8.37
CA ARG A 185 5.03 -13.25 -7.23
C ARG A 185 4.28 -14.52 -7.63
N ARG A 186 3.62 -14.51 -8.79
CA ARG A 186 2.93 -15.69 -9.35
C ARG A 186 3.85 -16.69 -10.04
N GLY A 187 5.15 -16.40 -10.15
CA GLY A 187 6.11 -17.29 -10.82
C GLY A 187 5.95 -17.34 -12.33
N GLU A 188 5.40 -16.28 -12.95
CA GLU A 188 5.27 -16.22 -14.40
C GLU A 188 6.63 -16.15 -15.10
N GLN A 189 6.71 -16.82 -16.24
CA GLN A 189 7.92 -16.87 -17.07
C GLN A 189 8.14 -15.53 -17.80
N GLY A 190 9.39 -15.26 -18.19
CA GLY A 190 9.76 -14.07 -18.95
C GLY A 190 9.76 -12.75 -18.14
N THR A 191 9.62 -12.82 -16.81
CA THR A 191 9.63 -11.65 -15.93
C THR A 191 11.00 -10.96 -15.86
N THR A 192 12.10 -11.69 -16.07
CA THR A 192 13.46 -11.15 -16.19
C THR A 192 13.56 -10.12 -17.32
N ALA A 193 13.10 -10.46 -18.53
CA ALA A 193 13.10 -9.54 -19.67
C ALA A 193 12.19 -8.32 -19.44
N LEU A 194 11.08 -8.50 -18.71
CA LEU A 194 10.20 -7.38 -18.34
C LEU A 194 10.89 -6.41 -17.37
N LEU A 195 11.61 -6.92 -16.38
CA LEU A 195 12.37 -6.12 -15.42
C LEU A 195 13.56 -5.40 -16.08
N GLU A 196 14.28 -6.08 -16.99
CA GLU A 196 15.35 -5.47 -17.79
C GLU A 196 14.80 -4.28 -18.59
N ARG A 197 13.71 -4.50 -19.34
CA ARG A 197 13.03 -3.45 -20.09
C ARG A 197 12.53 -2.32 -19.19
N TYR A 198 11.96 -2.65 -18.04
CA TYR A 198 11.50 -1.65 -17.06
C TYR A 198 12.62 -0.69 -16.64
N LEU A 199 13.80 -1.23 -16.32
CA LEU A 199 14.95 -0.44 -15.90
C LEU A 199 15.54 0.41 -17.03
N GLN A 200 15.33 0.02 -18.30
CA GLN A 200 15.69 0.79 -19.48
C GLN A 200 14.67 1.91 -19.77
N ASP A 201 13.37 1.59 -19.73
CA ASP A 201 12.28 2.51 -20.05
C ASP A 201 12.09 3.57 -18.94
N TYR A 202 12.35 3.21 -17.67
CA TYR A 202 12.14 4.07 -16.51
C TYR A 202 13.38 4.24 -15.61
N PRO A 203 14.48 4.80 -16.13
CA PRO A 203 15.76 4.88 -15.40
C PRO A 203 15.72 5.82 -14.18
N LYS A 204 14.70 6.66 -14.06
CA LYS A 204 14.50 7.60 -12.94
C LYS A 204 13.31 7.25 -12.05
N SER A 205 12.69 6.08 -12.23
CA SER A 205 11.54 5.65 -11.43
C SER A 205 11.88 5.57 -9.94
N ALA A 206 10.93 5.95 -9.08
CA ALA A 206 11.01 5.70 -7.65
C ALA A 206 11.12 4.19 -7.32
N ASP A 207 10.52 3.33 -8.16
CA ASP A 207 10.56 1.87 -7.99
C ASP A 207 11.82 1.23 -8.59
N ARG A 208 12.78 2.01 -9.12
CA ARG A 208 13.98 1.49 -9.78
C ARG A 208 14.75 0.51 -8.90
N LEU A 209 15.04 0.87 -7.65
CA LEU A 209 15.81 0.03 -6.74
C LEU A 209 15.07 -1.29 -6.44
N SER A 210 13.75 -1.21 -6.26
CA SER A 210 12.89 -2.38 -6.05
C SER A 210 12.90 -3.31 -7.28
N ALA A 211 12.74 -2.76 -8.48
CA ALA A 211 12.84 -3.51 -9.74
C ALA A 211 14.22 -4.17 -9.92
N GLN A 212 15.28 -3.44 -9.61
CA GLN A 212 16.66 -3.96 -9.68
C GLN A 212 16.89 -5.11 -8.70
N ARG A 213 16.36 -5.02 -7.48
CA ARG A 213 16.41 -6.12 -6.49
C ARG A 213 15.64 -7.36 -6.94
N LEU A 214 14.47 -7.19 -7.55
CA LEU A 214 13.73 -8.32 -8.14
C LEU A 214 14.53 -8.95 -9.28
N LEU A 215 15.17 -8.14 -10.12
CA LEU A 215 15.96 -8.62 -11.24
C LEU A 215 17.19 -9.41 -10.79
N ILE A 216 17.91 -8.92 -9.77
CA ILE A 216 19.02 -9.65 -9.14
C ILE A 216 18.56 -11.03 -8.68
N LYS A 217 17.43 -11.11 -7.97
CA LYS A 217 16.86 -12.40 -7.52
C LYS A 217 16.52 -13.32 -8.68
N GLN A 218 15.94 -12.79 -9.76
CA GLN A 218 15.64 -13.58 -10.95
C GLN A 218 16.91 -14.14 -11.60
N TYR A 219 17.94 -13.32 -11.80
CA TYR A 219 19.22 -13.80 -12.32
C TYR A 219 19.85 -14.88 -11.44
N LEU A 220 19.79 -14.73 -10.12
CA LEU A 220 20.30 -15.75 -9.20
C LEU A 220 19.53 -17.07 -9.33
N ASN A 221 18.20 -17.01 -9.44
CA ASN A 221 17.36 -18.19 -9.67
C ASN A 221 17.67 -18.86 -11.03
N GLU A 222 18.03 -18.07 -12.04
CA GLU A 222 18.45 -18.54 -13.36
C GLU A 222 19.93 -18.98 -13.43
N GLY A 223 20.69 -18.88 -12.33
CA GLY A 223 22.13 -19.18 -12.29
C GLY A 223 23.03 -18.14 -12.99
N ARG A 224 22.49 -16.98 -13.35
CA ARG A 224 23.17 -15.88 -14.04
C ARG A 224 23.89 -14.96 -13.05
N SER A 225 24.82 -15.53 -12.29
CA SER A 225 25.53 -14.83 -11.20
C SER A 225 26.31 -13.58 -11.64
N LEU A 226 26.85 -13.55 -12.86
CA LEU A 226 27.57 -12.37 -13.38
C LEU A 226 26.62 -11.21 -13.69
N ASP A 227 25.43 -11.49 -14.22
CA ASP A 227 24.41 -10.46 -14.46
C ASP A 227 23.89 -9.92 -13.13
N ALA A 228 23.64 -10.81 -12.15
CA ALA A 228 23.29 -10.41 -10.79
C ALA A 228 24.35 -9.48 -10.17
N LEU A 229 25.65 -9.85 -10.26
CA LEU A 229 26.74 -9.01 -9.76
C LEU A 229 26.75 -7.61 -10.38
N LYS A 230 26.61 -7.53 -11.72
CA LYS A 230 26.56 -6.23 -12.42
C LYS A 230 25.45 -5.34 -11.84
N HIS A 231 24.25 -5.88 -11.67
CA HIS A 231 23.14 -5.13 -11.12
C HIS A 231 23.28 -4.82 -9.63
N ILE A 232 23.92 -5.68 -8.83
CA ILE A 232 24.24 -5.36 -7.43
C ILE A 232 25.19 -4.16 -7.37
N SER A 233 26.26 -4.15 -8.16
CA SER A 233 27.22 -3.04 -8.17
C SER A 233 26.57 -1.72 -8.61
N GLU A 234 25.71 -1.76 -9.63
CA GLU A 234 24.92 -0.59 -10.07
C GLU A 234 23.97 -0.07 -8.98
N ALA A 235 23.25 -0.97 -8.28
CA ALA A 235 22.33 -0.59 -7.20
C ALA A 235 23.09 0.04 -6.04
N ARG A 236 24.24 -0.55 -5.68
CA ARG A 236 25.08 -0.10 -4.57
C ARG A 236 25.67 1.30 -4.80
N ALA A 237 25.91 1.69 -6.06
CA ALA A 237 26.43 3.02 -6.39
C ALA A 237 25.47 4.17 -5.99
N VAL A 238 24.17 3.89 -5.86
CA VAL A 238 23.14 4.89 -5.54
C VAL A 238 22.43 4.63 -4.20
N ALA A 239 22.51 3.41 -3.68
CA ALA A 239 21.91 3.03 -2.40
C ALA A 239 22.56 3.78 -1.22
N LYS A 240 21.78 4.01 -0.16
CA LYS A 240 22.23 4.66 1.07
C LYS A 240 21.74 3.88 2.29
N GLY A 241 22.38 4.12 3.44
CA GLY A 241 21.98 3.52 4.71
C GLY A 241 21.98 1.99 4.65
N GLU A 242 20.94 1.37 5.22
CA GLU A 242 20.82 -0.09 5.31
C GLU A 242 20.82 -0.79 3.95
N ASP A 243 20.23 -0.16 2.92
CA ASP A 243 20.18 -0.73 1.58
C ASP A 243 21.58 -0.90 0.96
N ALA A 244 22.47 0.07 1.18
CA ALA A 244 23.85 0.01 0.70
C ALA A 244 24.63 -1.10 1.39
N ILE A 245 24.41 -1.29 2.70
CA ILE A 245 25.05 -2.33 3.49
C ILE A 245 24.56 -3.72 3.04
N ALA A 246 23.24 -3.88 2.90
CA ALA A 246 22.64 -5.14 2.46
C ALA A 246 23.14 -5.56 1.07
N LEU A 247 23.19 -4.62 0.11
CA LEU A 247 23.71 -4.90 -1.23
C LEU A 247 25.20 -5.28 -1.20
N ALA A 248 26.01 -4.61 -0.38
CA ALA A 248 27.44 -4.95 -0.25
C ALA A 248 27.65 -6.34 0.39
N LEU A 249 26.78 -6.76 1.30
CA LEU A 249 26.80 -8.11 1.87
C LEU A 249 26.39 -9.17 0.83
N GLU A 250 25.33 -8.91 0.07
CA GLU A 250 24.86 -9.78 -1.01
C GLU A 250 25.93 -9.93 -2.10
N GLU A 251 26.59 -8.83 -2.48
CA GLU A 251 27.71 -8.83 -3.43
C GLU A 251 28.87 -9.70 -2.92
N GLY A 252 29.24 -9.55 -1.64
CA GLY A 252 30.32 -10.33 -1.04
C GLY A 252 29.99 -11.82 -0.96
N ASP A 253 28.74 -12.16 -0.63
CA ASP A 253 28.28 -13.55 -0.63
C ASP A 253 28.34 -14.17 -2.03
N LEU A 254 27.93 -13.42 -3.06
CA LEU A 254 27.98 -13.87 -4.44
C LEU A 254 29.40 -14.00 -4.97
N TYR A 255 30.31 -13.08 -4.64
CA TYR A 255 31.73 -13.24 -4.96
C TYR A 255 32.32 -14.48 -4.30
N LYS A 256 31.95 -14.76 -3.05
CA LYS A 256 32.42 -15.93 -2.32
C LYS A 256 31.96 -17.23 -2.97
N THR A 257 30.70 -17.34 -3.40
CA THR A 257 30.19 -18.54 -4.10
C THR A 257 30.89 -18.75 -5.44
N LEU A 258 31.33 -17.67 -6.10
CA LEU A 258 32.12 -17.69 -7.32
C LEU A 258 33.62 -17.94 -7.10
N GLY A 259 34.07 -18.16 -5.85
CA GLY A 259 35.48 -18.36 -5.53
C GLY A 259 36.35 -17.09 -5.59
N ARG A 260 35.74 -15.92 -5.79
CA ARG A 260 36.43 -14.62 -5.86
C ARG A 260 36.63 -14.03 -4.46
N THR A 261 37.47 -14.68 -3.66
CA THR A 261 37.66 -14.37 -2.23
C THR A 261 38.11 -12.94 -1.96
N THR A 262 39.02 -12.40 -2.78
CA THR A 262 39.49 -11.01 -2.63
C THR A 262 38.37 -10.00 -2.87
N ASP A 263 37.52 -10.23 -3.87
CA ASP A 263 36.38 -9.34 -4.17
C ASP A 263 35.30 -9.44 -3.09
N ALA A 264 35.08 -10.65 -2.56
CA ALA A 264 34.20 -10.88 -1.42
C ALA A 264 34.69 -10.13 -0.17
N TYR A 265 35.98 -10.22 0.14
CA TYR A 265 36.62 -9.48 1.23
C TYR A 265 36.41 -7.97 1.06
N ASN A 266 36.67 -7.40 -0.12
CA ASN A 266 36.49 -5.98 -0.40
C ASN A 266 35.03 -5.54 -0.22
N SER A 267 34.08 -6.37 -0.64
CA SER A 267 32.64 -6.09 -0.51
C SER A 267 32.20 -6.08 0.96
N TYR A 268 32.62 -7.08 1.74
CA TYR A 268 32.37 -7.11 3.19
C TYR A 268 33.06 -5.96 3.93
N GLN A 269 34.25 -5.55 3.49
CA GLN A 269 34.95 -4.41 4.08
C GLN A 269 34.15 -3.12 3.87
N SER A 270 33.62 -2.92 2.67
CA SER A 270 32.74 -1.77 2.41
C SER A 270 31.44 -1.84 3.20
N ALA A 271 30.84 -3.03 3.33
CA ALA A 271 29.65 -3.21 4.15
C ALA A 271 29.91 -2.85 5.62
N TYR A 272 31.06 -3.28 6.17
CA TYR A 272 31.45 -2.98 7.53
C TYR A 272 31.65 -1.47 7.76
N LYS A 273 32.36 -0.80 6.85
CA LYS A 273 32.55 0.67 6.90
C LYS A 273 31.23 1.43 6.84
N ALA A 274 30.32 1.01 5.96
CA ALA A 274 29.00 1.64 5.84
C ALA A 274 28.09 1.37 7.04
N ALA A 275 28.35 0.31 7.80
CA ALA A 275 27.58 -0.09 8.98
C ALA A 275 28.02 0.61 10.29
N GLU A 276 28.95 1.57 10.23
CA GLU A 276 29.38 2.33 11.41
C GLU A 276 28.18 3.03 12.08
N GLY A 277 27.88 2.66 13.32
CA GLY A 277 26.69 3.11 14.07
C GLY A 277 25.49 2.15 14.06
N THR A 278 25.49 1.10 13.21
CA THR A 278 24.45 0.06 13.22
C THR A 278 24.99 -1.23 13.85
N LYS A 279 24.50 -1.55 15.05
CA LYS A 279 25.01 -2.68 15.84
C LYS A 279 24.88 -4.02 15.10
N VAL A 280 23.74 -4.34 14.51
CA VAL A 280 23.54 -5.67 13.90
C VAL A 280 24.42 -5.83 12.65
N TYR A 281 24.35 -4.88 11.71
CA TYR A 281 25.05 -5.01 10.43
C TYR A 281 26.57 -4.95 10.56
N SER A 282 27.11 -4.15 11.49
CA SER A 282 28.56 -4.09 11.74
C SER A 282 29.12 -5.43 12.23
N LEU A 283 28.36 -6.16 13.07
CA LEU A 283 28.77 -7.49 13.52
C LEU A 283 28.76 -8.48 12.36
N THR A 284 27.66 -8.55 11.59
CA THR A 284 27.54 -9.46 10.45
C THR A 284 28.63 -9.21 9.40
N ALA A 285 28.80 -7.95 8.98
CA ALA A 285 29.79 -7.58 7.97
C ALA A 285 31.22 -7.84 8.45
N GLY A 286 31.54 -7.47 9.70
CA GLY A 286 32.87 -7.65 10.24
C GLY A 286 33.22 -9.12 10.46
N MET A 287 32.30 -9.97 10.91
CA MET A 287 32.55 -11.41 11.01
C MET A 287 32.79 -12.04 9.62
N LYS A 288 32.00 -11.68 8.61
CA LYS A 288 32.20 -12.15 7.23
C LYS A 288 33.53 -11.69 6.65
N LEU A 289 33.90 -10.43 6.89
CA LEU A 289 35.20 -9.86 6.52
C LEU A 289 36.36 -10.65 7.15
N LEU A 290 36.33 -10.83 8.49
CA LEU A 290 37.40 -11.48 9.24
C LEU A 290 37.59 -12.96 8.85
N ARG A 291 36.50 -13.66 8.50
CA ARG A 291 36.58 -15.04 7.98
C ARG A 291 37.34 -15.14 6.65
N LEU A 292 37.29 -14.08 5.84
CA LEU A 292 37.99 -13.98 4.55
C LEU A 292 39.28 -13.17 4.62
N SER A 293 39.69 -12.71 5.81
CA SER A 293 40.92 -11.94 5.96
C SER A 293 42.10 -12.72 5.38
N GLU A 294 42.89 -12.03 4.57
CA GLU A 294 44.19 -12.48 4.07
C GLU A 294 45.30 -11.68 4.76
N ALA A 295 46.52 -12.23 4.82
CA ALA A 295 47.66 -11.61 5.51
C ALA A 295 48.10 -10.22 4.95
N LYS A 296 47.41 -9.69 3.93
CA LYS A 296 47.72 -8.42 3.29
C LYS A 296 47.23 -7.18 4.08
N ASN A 297 46.22 -7.31 4.94
CA ASN A 297 45.65 -6.19 5.70
C ASN A 297 45.41 -6.53 7.19
N VAL A 298 46.39 -7.19 7.82
CA VAL A 298 46.26 -7.68 9.20
C VAL A 298 45.97 -6.55 10.20
N VAL A 299 46.58 -5.37 10.03
CA VAL A 299 46.38 -4.23 10.95
C VAL A 299 44.94 -3.75 10.92
N GLY A 300 44.36 -3.56 9.72
CA GLY A 300 42.97 -3.16 9.57
C GLY A 300 42.00 -4.21 10.13
N ASP A 301 42.25 -5.48 9.84
CA ASP A 301 41.39 -6.57 10.32
C ASP A 301 41.47 -6.75 11.84
N LEU A 302 42.64 -6.55 12.46
CA LEU A 302 42.77 -6.53 13.92
C LEU A 302 42.00 -5.37 14.56
N SER A 303 41.97 -4.20 13.91
CA SER A 303 41.15 -3.06 14.36
C SER A 303 39.66 -3.42 14.37
N VAL A 304 39.17 -4.04 13.28
CA VAL A 304 37.79 -4.54 13.19
C VAL A 304 37.48 -5.55 14.30
N ALA A 305 38.35 -6.54 14.50
CA ALA A 305 38.17 -7.57 15.53
C ALA A 305 38.11 -6.96 16.94
N ASN A 306 38.97 -6.00 17.25
CA ASN A 306 38.99 -5.31 18.54
C ASN A 306 37.70 -4.49 18.76
N ALA A 307 37.27 -3.73 17.75
CA ALA A 307 36.06 -2.93 17.81
C ALA A 307 34.80 -3.79 18.00
N LEU A 308 34.76 -4.99 17.40
CA LEU A 308 33.67 -5.93 17.64
C LEU A 308 33.74 -6.56 19.03
N LEU A 309 34.92 -6.96 19.51
CA LEU A 309 35.09 -7.59 20.83
C LEU A 309 34.78 -6.65 22.02
N SER A 310 34.91 -5.33 21.84
CA SER A 310 34.57 -4.34 22.86
C SER A 310 33.06 -4.19 23.09
N ARG A 311 32.24 -4.86 22.30
CA ARG A 311 30.79 -4.81 22.41
C ARG A 311 30.28 -5.65 23.59
N SER A 312 29.32 -5.08 24.32
CA SER A 312 28.66 -5.72 25.46
C SER A 312 27.51 -6.64 25.06
N ASP A 313 26.99 -6.53 23.84
CA ASP A 313 25.83 -7.26 23.33
C ASP A 313 26.18 -8.58 22.62
N LEU A 314 27.44 -9.01 22.67
CA LEU A 314 27.87 -10.28 22.06
C LEU A 314 27.42 -11.48 22.89
N THR A 315 26.92 -12.53 22.22
CA THR A 315 26.78 -13.86 22.83
C THR A 315 28.15 -14.47 23.13
N GLU A 316 28.19 -15.47 24.02
CA GLU A 316 29.42 -16.21 24.32
C GLU A 316 30.02 -16.85 23.05
N GLU A 317 29.17 -17.42 22.19
CA GLU A 317 29.58 -18.01 20.91
C GLU A 317 30.20 -16.98 19.96
N GLN A 318 29.56 -15.82 19.80
CA GLN A 318 30.09 -14.73 18.97
C GLN A 318 31.43 -14.22 19.50
N ARG A 319 31.57 -14.09 20.82
CA ARG A 319 32.81 -13.66 21.47
C ARG A 319 33.92 -14.69 21.27
N ALA A 320 33.62 -15.97 21.41
CA ALA A 320 34.56 -17.06 21.16
C ALA A 320 35.02 -17.07 19.70
N GLU A 321 34.10 -16.94 18.74
CA GLU A 321 34.43 -16.90 17.32
C GLU A 321 35.32 -15.71 16.97
N LEU A 322 34.97 -14.50 17.44
CA LEU A 322 35.78 -13.30 17.20
C LEU A 322 37.18 -13.42 17.82
N THR A 323 37.29 -14.04 18.99
CA THR A 323 38.58 -14.30 19.64
C THR A 323 39.42 -15.27 18.83
N LEU A 324 38.81 -16.34 18.30
CA LEU A 324 39.47 -17.28 17.39
C LEU A 324 39.94 -16.60 16.10
N LEU A 325 39.08 -15.79 15.48
CA LEU A 325 39.42 -15.04 14.25
C LEU A 325 40.59 -14.07 14.51
N LYS A 326 40.57 -13.35 15.64
CA LYS A 326 41.69 -12.50 16.08
C LYS A 326 42.98 -13.30 16.30
N GLY A 327 42.90 -14.48 16.90
CA GLY A 327 44.06 -15.38 17.05
C GLY A 327 44.66 -15.80 15.71
N LYS A 328 43.80 -16.16 14.73
CA LYS A 328 44.23 -16.48 13.37
C LYS A 328 44.92 -15.31 12.66
N LEU A 329 44.49 -14.08 12.93
CA LEU A 329 45.15 -12.88 12.41
C LEU A 329 46.57 -12.73 12.97
N TYR A 330 46.76 -12.86 14.28
CA TYR A 330 48.10 -12.79 14.89
C TYR A 330 49.03 -13.89 14.39
N GLN A 331 48.53 -15.12 14.25
CA GLN A 331 49.31 -16.23 13.72
C GLN A 331 49.85 -15.90 12.32
N ARG A 332 49.02 -15.30 11.46
CA ARG A 332 49.43 -14.89 10.10
C ARG A 332 50.40 -13.71 10.13
N ALA A 333 50.19 -12.74 11.02
CA ALA A 333 51.08 -11.58 11.19
C ALA A 333 52.52 -11.98 11.56
N GLY A 334 52.67 -13.04 12.37
CA GLY A 334 53.97 -13.57 12.76
C GLY A 334 54.63 -14.47 11.72
N GLN A 335 53.95 -14.75 10.59
CA GLN A 335 54.45 -15.57 9.48
C GLN A 335 54.85 -14.76 8.24
N THR A 336 54.55 -13.45 8.21
CA THR A 336 54.91 -12.50 7.13
C THR A 336 56.14 -11.70 7.49
#